data_AF-A0A1F9ANF2-F1
#
_entry.id   AF-A0A1F9ANF2-F1
#
_cell.length_a   1.000
_cell.length_b   1.000
_cell.length_c   1.000
_cell.angle_alpha   90.00
_cell.angle_beta   90.00
_cell.angle_gamma   90.00
#
_symmetry.space_group_name_H-M   'P 1'
#
loop_
_entity.id
_entity.type
_entity.pdbx_description
1 polymer ?
#
loop_
_entity_poly.entity_id
_entity_poly.type
_entity_poly.pdbx_seq_one_letter_code
_entity_poly.pdbx_strand_id
1 'polypeptide(L)'
;MKRRIWLLFLLFLCACQTGSPPGPGEKVLTAPQDRDPVVTDILGPQSQQALGEIRLLVVPVRFPDAVPQLSLDQIRTKAVTRLNDYVKAQSYGRAWINAHMTGWVPLPDSLSEYRVSSSNFKVDRNRVRKLIEDTMTGLEKKVDFAAYQHMLIVPGVHTVSDKGYGMVCYCANPGMLTGVRRNPQYVTLRSKGGKEFSGGVFVGTENSHIGMFAHDFFHALGGVYRDQRLVP
;
A
#
# COMPACT_ATOMS: atom_id res chain seq x y z
N MET A 1 48.06 39.83 -58.91
CA MET A 1 48.26 38.39 -59.24
C MET A 1 48.54 37.61 -57.95
N LYS A 2 47.53 36.96 -57.37
CA LYS A 2 47.71 36.00 -56.26
C LYS A 2 46.79 34.80 -56.45
N ARG A 3 47.33 33.61 -56.16
CA ARG A 3 46.95 32.28 -56.62
C ARG A 3 45.90 31.61 -55.71
N ARG A 4 44.92 30.94 -56.35
CA ARG A 4 44.22 29.64 -56.06
C ARG A 4 44.21 29.17 -54.59
N ILE A 5 43.10 29.23 -53.84
CA ILE A 5 41.89 28.36 -53.82
C ILE A 5 42.20 26.85 -53.71
N TRP A 6 41.99 26.30 -52.51
CA TRP A 6 41.51 24.94 -52.24
C TRP A 6 40.50 25.04 -51.08
N LEU A 7 39.21 24.82 -51.38
CA LEU A 7 38.16 24.60 -50.38
C LEU A 7 37.95 23.09 -50.27
N LEU A 8 38.18 22.52 -49.09
CA LEU A 8 37.73 21.17 -48.74
C LEU A 8 36.28 21.26 -48.23
N PHE A 9 35.37 20.60 -48.95
CA PHE A 9 34.00 20.34 -48.51
C PHE A 9 34.01 19.22 -47.46
N LEU A 10 33.53 19.52 -46.25
CA LEU A 10 33.20 18.53 -45.23
C LEU A 10 31.68 18.36 -45.20
N LEU A 11 31.21 17.24 -45.76
CA LEU A 11 29.84 16.75 -45.67
C LEU A 11 29.61 16.20 -44.25
N PHE A 12 28.72 16.84 -43.49
CA PHE A 12 28.12 16.25 -42.29
C PHE A 12 27.06 15.23 -42.73
N LEU A 13 27.37 13.94 -42.56
CA LEU A 13 26.37 12.87 -42.63
C LEU A 13 25.53 12.89 -41.36
N CYS A 14 24.27 13.30 -41.51
CA CYS A 14 23.22 13.15 -40.52
C CYS A 14 22.85 11.65 -40.46
N ALA A 15 23.36 10.93 -39.46
CA ALA A 15 22.95 9.56 -39.19
C ALA A 15 21.64 9.59 -38.37
N CYS A 16 20.51 9.45 -39.05
CA CYS A 16 19.25 9.05 -38.43
C CYS A 16 19.42 7.62 -37.88
N GLN A 17 19.59 7.49 -36.56
CA GLN A 17 19.40 6.21 -35.89
C GLN A 17 17.90 5.95 -35.81
N THR A 18 17.42 5.08 -36.70
CA THR A 18 16.10 4.45 -36.61
C THR A 18 16.06 3.60 -35.34
N GLY A 19 15.30 4.06 -34.35
CA GLY A 19 14.97 3.27 -33.16
C GLY A 19 14.33 1.95 -33.56
N SER A 20 14.87 0.85 -33.04
CA SER A 20 14.24 -0.47 -33.18
C SER A 20 12.91 -0.48 -32.42
N PRO A 21 11.86 -1.11 -32.95
CA PRO A 21 10.59 -1.22 -32.23
C PRO A 21 10.77 -2.08 -30.98
N PRO A 22 10.13 -1.72 -29.84
CA PRO A 22 10.17 -2.55 -28.65
C PRO A 22 9.48 -3.90 -28.92
N GLY A 23 10.11 -4.98 -28.47
CA GLY A 23 9.58 -6.33 -28.58
C GLY A 23 8.27 -6.53 -27.81
N PRO A 24 7.52 -7.60 -28.10
CA PRO A 24 6.23 -7.81 -27.49
C PRO A 24 6.38 -8.25 -26.02
N GLY A 25 5.95 -7.38 -25.11
CA GLY A 25 5.28 -7.81 -23.88
C GLY A 25 6.09 -7.90 -22.59
N GLU A 26 6.93 -6.92 -22.27
CA GLU A 26 7.20 -6.65 -20.85
C GLU A 26 6.05 -5.78 -20.33
N LYS A 27 5.05 -6.41 -19.72
CA LYS A 27 4.00 -5.71 -19.00
C LYS A 27 4.64 -5.02 -17.81
N VAL A 28 4.91 -3.73 -17.96
CA VAL A 28 5.05 -2.81 -16.82
C VAL A 28 3.74 -2.94 -16.04
N LEU A 29 3.75 -3.67 -14.94
CA LEU A 29 2.67 -3.71 -13.98
C LEU A 29 2.65 -2.36 -13.28
N THR A 30 1.99 -1.39 -13.91
CA THR A 30 1.46 -0.22 -13.22
C THR A 30 0.62 -0.70 -12.04
N ALA A 31 0.68 0.04 -10.93
CA ALA A 31 -0.17 -0.19 -9.77
C ALA A 31 -1.63 -0.39 -10.21
N PRO A 32 -2.49 -1.10 -9.44
CA PRO A 32 -3.90 -1.26 -9.78
C PRO A 32 -4.61 0.08 -9.54
N GLN A 33 -4.40 1.02 -10.45
CA GLN A 33 -5.26 2.16 -10.68
C GLN A 33 -6.17 1.80 -11.86
N ASP A 34 -7.42 2.18 -11.71
CA ASP A 34 -8.36 2.39 -12.83
C ASP A 34 -9.06 1.16 -13.40
N ARG A 35 -9.79 0.44 -12.56
CA ARG A 35 -11.13 0.04 -12.99
C ARG A 35 -12.13 0.99 -12.36
N ASP A 36 -12.74 1.81 -13.20
CA ASP A 36 -13.85 2.65 -12.78
C ASP A 36 -14.92 1.78 -12.09
N PRO A 37 -15.47 2.26 -10.96
CA PRO A 37 -16.58 1.58 -10.31
C PRO A 37 -17.75 1.40 -11.30
N VAL A 38 -18.42 0.25 -11.21
CA VAL A 38 -19.69 0.06 -11.91
C VAL A 38 -20.77 0.77 -11.11
N VAL A 39 -21.44 1.74 -11.73
CA VAL A 39 -22.53 2.48 -11.09
C VAL A 39 -23.85 1.88 -11.54
N THR A 40 -24.66 1.45 -10.58
CA THR A 40 -26.03 0.97 -10.83
C THR A 40 -27.04 1.84 -10.10
N ASP A 41 -28.27 1.91 -10.61
CA ASP A 41 -29.34 2.71 -10.00
C ASP A 41 -29.75 2.20 -8.61
N ILE A 42 -29.49 0.93 -8.30
CA ILE A 42 -29.93 0.27 -7.06
C ILE A 42 -28.83 0.27 -6.00
N LEU A 43 -27.58 -0.05 -6.36
CA LEU A 43 -26.49 -0.28 -5.42
C LEU A 43 -25.46 0.86 -5.38
N GLY A 44 -25.61 1.87 -6.24
CA GLY A 44 -24.64 2.96 -6.37
C GLY A 44 -23.32 2.49 -6.99
N PRO A 45 -22.20 3.20 -6.73
CA PRO A 45 -20.87 2.83 -7.23
C PRO A 45 -20.33 1.57 -6.54
N GLN A 46 -19.96 0.58 -7.35
CA GLN A 46 -19.41 -0.71 -6.89
C GLN A 46 -17.95 -0.84 -7.33
N SER A 47 -17.05 -0.98 -6.36
CA SER A 47 -15.62 -1.12 -6.65
C SER A 47 -15.33 -2.41 -7.42
N GLN A 48 -14.67 -2.26 -8.56
CA GLN A 48 -14.18 -3.40 -9.35
C GLN A 48 -12.87 -3.98 -8.81
N GLN A 49 -12.25 -3.33 -7.84
CA GLN A 49 -11.02 -3.80 -7.18
C GLN A 49 -11.31 -4.94 -6.19
N ALA A 50 -12.58 -5.12 -5.80
CA ALA A 50 -13.02 -6.09 -4.80
C ALA A 50 -13.46 -7.45 -5.40
N LEU A 51 -13.01 -7.77 -6.62
CA LEU A 51 -13.32 -9.02 -7.31
C LEU A 51 -12.06 -9.80 -7.63
N GLY A 52 -12.14 -11.12 -7.55
CA GLY A 52 -11.04 -12.03 -7.89
C GLY A 52 -9.95 -12.09 -6.82
N GLU A 53 -8.72 -12.32 -7.26
CA GLU A 53 -7.55 -12.41 -6.40
C GLU A 53 -7.09 -11.03 -5.91
N ILE A 54 -6.98 -10.90 -4.59
CA ILE A 54 -6.47 -9.70 -3.92
C ILE A 54 -5.08 -10.02 -3.35
N ARG A 55 -4.04 -9.37 -3.88
CA ARG A 55 -2.64 -9.60 -3.48
C ARG A 55 -2.28 -8.71 -2.30
N LEU A 56 -2.11 -9.31 -1.12
CA LEU A 56 -1.89 -8.61 0.15
C LEU A 56 -0.50 -8.90 0.72
N LEU A 57 0.27 -7.87 1.00
CA LEU A 57 1.48 -7.98 1.80
C LEU A 57 1.14 -7.78 3.29
N VAL A 58 1.41 -8.75 4.15
CA VAL A 58 1.22 -8.64 5.61
C VAL A 58 2.58 -8.49 6.29
N VAL A 59 2.77 -7.40 7.01
CA VAL A 59 4.07 -7.01 7.58
C VAL A 59 3.97 -6.82 9.09
N PRO A 60 4.32 -7.83 9.89
CA PRO A 60 4.52 -7.65 11.33
C PRO A 60 5.75 -6.78 11.58
N VAL A 61 5.58 -5.73 12.38
CA VAL A 61 6.67 -4.81 12.74
C VAL A 61 6.90 -4.83 14.24
N ARG A 62 8.16 -4.67 14.66
CA ARG A 62 8.55 -4.59 16.07
C ARG A 62 9.27 -3.28 16.34
N PHE A 63 8.96 -2.68 17.48
CA PHE A 63 9.66 -1.49 17.98
C PHE A 63 10.86 -1.91 18.84
N PRO A 64 11.92 -1.09 18.95
CA PRO A 64 13.06 -1.37 19.82
C PRO A 64 12.69 -1.49 21.31
N ASP A 65 11.64 -0.79 21.73
CA ASP A 65 11.21 -0.61 23.13
C ASP A 65 9.87 -1.29 23.46
N ALA A 66 9.32 -2.12 22.56
CA ALA A 66 8.07 -2.86 22.78
C ALA A 66 8.21 -4.33 22.39
N VAL A 67 7.64 -5.21 23.22
CA VAL A 67 7.69 -6.66 23.01
C VAL A 67 6.32 -7.14 22.50
N PRO A 68 6.26 -7.78 21.32
CA PRO A 68 5.03 -8.40 20.83
C PRO A 68 4.52 -9.47 21.80
N GLN A 69 3.22 -9.50 22.03
CA GLN A 69 2.57 -10.53 22.85
C GLN A 69 2.11 -11.72 22.01
N LEU A 70 1.93 -11.54 20.70
CA LEU A 70 1.52 -12.62 19.79
C LEU A 70 2.70 -13.17 18.99
N SER A 71 2.67 -14.48 18.75
CA SER A 71 3.58 -15.12 17.80
C SER A 71 3.22 -14.79 16.35
N LEU A 72 4.17 -14.99 15.43
CA LEU A 72 3.92 -14.84 13.99
C LEU A 72 2.80 -15.79 13.51
N ASP A 73 2.67 -16.99 14.09
CA ASP A 73 1.61 -17.93 13.72
C ASP A 73 0.22 -17.47 14.19
N GLN A 74 0.14 -16.86 15.36
CA GLN A 74 -1.11 -16.24 15.83
C GLN A 74 -1.50 -15.05 14.96
N ILE A 75 -0.54 -14.21 14.56
CA ILE A 75 -0.77 -13.12 13.62
C ILE A 75 -1.20 -13.68 12.25
N ARG A 76 -0.51 -14.69 11.73
CA ARG A 76 -0.85 -15.36 10.45
C ARG A 76 -2.28 -15.87 10.46
N THR A 77 -2.67 -16.58 11.52
CA THR A 77 -4.02 -17.11 11.66
C THR A 77 -5.07 -16.00 11.56
N LYS A 78 -4.83 -14.85 12.22
CA LYS A 78 -5.77 -13.73 12.26
C LYS A 78 -5.78 -12.91 10.95
N ALA A 79 -4.60 -12.46 10.53
CA ALA A 79 -4.42 -11.48 9.47
C ALA A 79 -4.40 -12.09 8.05
N VAL A 80 -4.11 -13.39 7.93
CA VAL A 80 -4.09 -14.11 6.65
C VAL A 80 -5.28 -15.04 6.56
N THR A 81 -5.33 -16.09 7.40
CA THR A 81 -6.31 -17.16 7.27
C THR A 81 -7.73 -16.66 7.50
N ARG A 82 -8.00 -16.09 8.68
CA ARG A 82 -9.36 -15.64 9.06
C ARG A 82 -9.84 -14.47 8.21
N LEU A 83 -8.95 -13.59 7.76
CA LEU A 83 -9.31 -12.48 6.88
C LEU A 83 -9.69 -12.98 5.48
N ASN A 84 -8.91 -13.89 4.91
CA ASN A 84 -9.27 -14.52 3.64
C ASN A 84 -10.59 -15.30 3.73
N ASP A 85 -10.78 -16.09 4.80
CA ASP A 85 -12.01 -16.85 5.00
C ASP A 85 -13.23 -15.93 5.10
N TYR A 86 -13.09 -14.82 5.83
CA TYR A 86 -14.13 -13.80 5.93
C TYR A 86 -14.44 -13.17 4.57
N VAL A 87 -13.43 -12.76 3.82
CA VAL A 87 -13.60 -12.16 2.48
C VAL A 87 -14.27 -13.13 1.51
N LYS A 88 -13.83 -14.39 1.48
CA LYS A 88 -14.44 -15.42 0.64
C LYS A 88 -15.91 -15.64 1.02
N ALA A 89 -16.21 -15.73 2.31
CA ALA A 89 -17.58 -15.93 2.78
C ALA A 89 -18.48 -14.73 2.43
N GLN A 90 -18.04 -13.50 2.72
CA GLN A 90 -18.85 -12.29 2.48
C GLN A 90 -19.01 -11.96 0.99
N SER A 91 -18.06 -12.36 0.15
CA SER A 91 -18.14 -12.18 -1.30
C SER A 91 -18.81 -13.33 -2.04
N TYR A 92 -19.32 -14.35 -1.34
CA TYR A 92 -19.85 -15.59 -1.93
C TYR A 92 -18.84 -16.26 -2.89
N GLY A 93 -17.56 -16.24 -2.51
CA GLY A 93 -16.46 -16.80 -3.29
C GLY A 93 -15.99 -15.94 -4.48
N ARG A 94 -16.56 -14.74 -4.67
CA ARG A 94 -16.19 -13.85 -5.78
C ARG A 94 -14.88 -13.11 -5.57
N ALA A 95 -14.38 -13.07 -4.34
CA ALA A 95 -13.10 -12.49 -3.99
C ALA A 95 -12.32 -13.38 -3.01
N TRP A 96 -11.00 -13.38 -3.11
CA TRP A 96 -10.12 -14.06 -2.16
C TRP A 96 -8.80 -13.32 -2.00
N ILE A 97 -8.18 -13.47 -0.83
CA ILE A 97 -6.87 -12.90 -0.55
C ILE A 97 -5.79 -13.93 -0.82
N ASN A 98 -4.83 -13.56 -1.67
CA ASN A 98 -3.52 -14.19 -1.74
C ASN A 98 -2.52 -13.35 -0.94
N ALA A 99 -2.26 -13.77 0.30
CA ALA A 99 -1.41 -13.02 1.22
C ALA A 99 0.01 -13.58 1.27
N HIS A 100 0.99 -12.69 1.19
CA HIS A 100 2.37 -12.95 1.59
C HIS A 100 2.63 -12.29 2.95
N MET A 101 2.95 -13.09 3.96
CA MET A 101 3.31 -12.59 5.28
C MET A 101 4.81 -12.71 5.52
N THR A 102 5.45 -11.60 5.89
CA THR A 102 6.87 -11.54 6.23
C THR A 102 7.14 -12.05 7.65
N GLY A 103 8.42 -12.22 7.99
CA GLY A 103 8.85 -12.23 9.39
C GLY A 103 8.75 -10.84 10.04
N TRP A 104 9.20 -10.72 11.29
CA TRP A 104 9.29 -9.43 11.98
C TRP A 104 10.23 -8.45 11.28
N VAL A 105 9.71 -7.26 10.99
CA VAL A 105 10.50 -6.13 10.50
C VAL A 105 10.84 -5.21 11.68
N PRO A 106 12.13 -5.01 12.02
CA PRO A 106 12.52 -4.04 13.04
C PRO A 106 12.29 -2.62 12.53
N LEU A 107 11.61 -1.80 13.32
CA LEU A 107 11.52 -0.36 13.11
C LEU A 107 12.72 0.35 13.76
N PRO A 108 13.17 1.48 13.21
CA PRO A 108 14.35 2.19 13.70
C PRO A 108 14.12 2.92 15.03
N ASP A 109 12.91 3.41 15.29
CA ASP A 109 12.63 4.28 16.43
C ASP A 109 11.68 3.64 17.46
N SER A 110 11.61 4.23 18.65
CA SER A 110 10.71 3.80 19.73
C SER A 110 9.24 3.92 19.34
N LEU A 111 8.38 3.14 20.01
CA LEU A 111 6.93 3.17 19.84
C LEU A 111 6.36 4.60 19.89
N SER A 112 6.90 5.45 20.78
CA SER A 112 6.47 6.85 20.96
C SER A 112 6.46 7.67 19.67
N GLU A 113 7.39 7.40 18.75
CA GLU A 113 7.56 8.13 17.49
C GLU A 113 6.49 7.75 16.46
N TYR A 114 5.83 6.61 16.65
CA TYR A 114 4.80 6.11 15.76
C TYR A 114 3.38 6.22 16.34
N ARG A 115 3.22 6.55 17.63
CA ARG A 115 1.91 6.61 18.30
C ARG A 115 0.94 7.53 17.55
N VAL A 116 -0.24 7.01 17.26
CA VAL A 116 -1.35 7.76 16.65
C VAL A 116 -2.47 7.98 17.66
N SER A 117 -3.23 9.08 17.52
CA SER A 117 -4.40 9.29 18.38
C SER A 117 -5.43 8.18 18.19
N SER A 118 -6.11 7.76 19.25
CA SER A 118 -7.29 6.89 19.15
C SER A 118 -8.47 7.57 18.45
N SER A 119 -8.45 8.90 18.33
CA SER A 119 -9.45 9.68 17.62
C SER A 119 -9.02 9.90 16.16
N ASN A 120 -9.81 9.38 15.22
CA ASN A 120 -9.62 9.53 13.78
C ASN A 120 -9.43 10.99 13.31
N PHE A 121 -9.96 11.96 14.06
CA PHE A 121 -9.87 13.39 13.73
C PHE A 121 -8.59 14.07 14.27
N LYS A 122 -7.83 13.38 15.11
CA LYS A 122 -6.61 13.88 15.76
C LYS A 122 -5.36 13.05 15.39
N VAL A 123 -5.47 12.22 14.36
CA VAL A 123 -4.33 11.42 13.87
C VAL A 123 -3.29 12.33 13.23
N ASP A 124 -2.05 12.21 13.69
CA ASP A 124 -0.89 12.81 13.04
C ASP A 124 -0.52 11.99 11.80
N ARG A 125 -0.71 12.59 10.63
CA ARG A 125 -0.47 11.96 9.32
C ARG A 125 1.01 11.68 9.09
N ASN A 126 1.90 12.47 9.68
CA ASN A 126 3.34 12.27 9.55
C ASN A 126 3.77 10.98 10.25
N ARG A 127 3.16 10.65 11.39
CA ARG A 127 3.41 9.39 12.10
C ARG A 127 2.87 8.17 11.35
N VAL A 128 1.70 8.31 10.72
CA VAL A 128 1.17 7.27 9.82
C VAL A 128 2.10 7.05 8.64
N ARG A 129 2.52 8.12 7.96
CA ARG A 129 3.48 8.04 6.85
C ARG A 129 4.80 7.40 7.30
N LYS A 130 5.36 7.87 8.41
CA LYS A 130 6.60 7.36 8.98
C LYS A 130 6.54 5.86 9.23
N LEU A 131 5.47 5.35 9.86
CA LEU A 131 5.30 3.91 10.06
C LEU A 131 5.41 3.14 8.75
N ILE A 132 4.71 3.60 7.71
CA ILE A 132 4.64 2.90 6.43
C ILE A 132 5.99 2.97 5.70
N GLU A 133 6.61 4.14 5.62
CA GLU A 133 7.88 4.34 4.90
C GLU A 133 9.06 3.65 5.60
N ASP A 134 9.10 3.64 6.93
CA ASP A 134 10.10 2.86 7.69
C ASP A 134 9.87 1.35 7.53
N THR A 135 8.62 0.90 7.49
CA THR A 135 8.28 -0.50 7.19
C THR A 135 8.75 -0.90 5.80
N MET A 136 8.48 -0.06 4.80
CA MET A 136 8.95 -0.28 3.43
C MET A 136 10.48 -0.31 3.37
N THR A 137 11.15 0.59 4.07
CA THR A 137 12.62 0.63 4.16
C THR A 137 13.20 -0.66 4.75
N GLY A 138 12.54 -1.24 5.76
CA GLY A 138 12.95 -2.53 6.33
C GLY A 138 12.81 -3.72 5.38
N LEU A 139 12.00 -3.60 4.32
CA LEU A 139 11.68 -4.66 3.37
C LEU A 139 12.25 -4.48 1.96
N GLU A 140 12.66 -3.26 1.59
CA GLU A 140 12.95 -2.85 0.20
C GLU A 140 14.00 -3.70 -0.53
N LYS A 141 14.86 -4.43 0.20
CA LYS A 141 15.87 -5.34 -0.36
C LYS A 141 15.35 -6.74 -0.67
N LYS A 142 14.19 -7.11 -0.12
CA LYS A 142 13.63 -8.47 -0.14
C LYS A 142 12.25 -8.56 -0.78
N VAL A 143 11.56 -7.43 -0.91
CA VAL A 143 10.18 -7.37 -1.38
C VAL A 143 10.09 -6.45 -2.58
N ASP A 144 9.51 -6.95 -3.65
CA ASP A 144 9.02 -6.12 -4.75
C ASP A 144 7.60 -5.64 -4.43
N PHE A 145 7.44 -4.36 -4.13
CA PHE A 145 6.15 -3.79 -3.75
C PHE A 145 5.13 -3.77 -4.90
N ALA A 146 5.58 -3.78 -6.16
CA ALA A 146 4.69 -3.80 -7.33
C ALA A 146 3.89 -5.11 -7.46
N ALA A 147 4.32 -6.17 -6.77
CA ALA A 147 3.61 -7.45 -6.73
C ALA A 147 2.32 -7.41 -5.89
N TYR A 148 2.08 -6.34 -5.12
CA TYR A 148 0.96 -6.26 -4.18
C TYR A 148 0.00 -5.12 -4.53
N GLN A 149 -1.28 -5.36 -4.26
CA GLN A 149 -2.33 -4.33 -4.38
C GLN A 149 -2.52 -3.61 -3.04
N HIS A 150 -2.34 -4.34 -1.94
CA HIS A 150 -2.54 -3.83 -0.59
C HIS A 150 -1.40 -4.25 0.35
N MET A 151 -1.22 -3.47 1.41
CA MET A 151 -0.33 -3.75 2.53
C MET A 151 -1.08 -3.65 3.86
N LEU A 152 -0.96 -4.68 4.67
CA LEU A 152 -1.33 -4.68 6.08
C LEU A 152 -0.06 -4.56 6.92
N ILE A 153 0.04 -3.53 7.74
CA ILE A 153 1.10 -3.42 8.75
C ILE A 153 0.52 -3.84 10.11
N VAL A 154 1.21 -4.75 10.80
CA VAL A 154 0.81 -5.25 12.11
C VAL A 154 1.83 -4.82 13.17
N PRO A 155 1.62 -3.69 13.86
CA PRO A 155 2.42 -3.34 15.03
C PRO A 155 2.33 -4.42 16.11
N GLY A 156 3.47 -5.01 16.44
CA GLY A 156 3.64 -6.02 17.49
C GLY A 156 3.61 -5.40 18.89
N VAL A 157 2.47 -4.81 19.25
CA VAL A 157 2.23 -4.20 20.55
C VAL A 157 0.75 -4.28 20.91
N HIS A 158 0.46 -4.68 22.14
CA HIS A 158 -0.88 -4.62 22.68
C HIS A 158 -1.32 -3.17 22.87
N THR A 159 -2.44 -2.80 22.24
CA THR A 159 -2.96 -1.43 22.23
C THR A 159 -4.41 -1.40 22.65
N VAL A 160 -4.74 -0.46 23.53
CA VAL A 160 -6.13 -0.06 23.83
C VAL A 160 -6.22 1.44 23.63
N SER A 161 -7.42 1.99 23.50
CA SER A 161 -7.60 3.44 23.28
C SER A 161 -6.74 4.28 24.23
N ASP A 162 -5.92 5.16 23.64
CA ASP A 162 -4.99 6.08 24.31
C ASP A 162 -3.79 5.44 25.07
N LYS A 163 -3.59 4.12 24.98
CA LYS A 163 -2.41 3.40 25.50
C LYS A 163 -1.70 2.63 24.40
N GLY A 164 -0.41 2.34 24.59
CA GLY A 164 0.38 1.64 23.56
C GLY A 164 0.49 2.47 22.28
N TYR A 165 0.23 1.83 21.13
CA TYR A 165 0.27 2.48 19.81
C TYR A 165 -0.82 3.56 19.63
N GLY A 166 -1.91 3.46 20.40
CA GLY A 166 -3.02 4.40 20.42
C GLY A 166 -4.27 3.85 19.72
N MET A 167 -4.29 3.84 18.39
CA MET A 167 -5.41 3.28 17.63
C MET A 167 -5.18 1.80 17.33
N VAL A 168 -6.21 0.97 17.55
CA VAL A 168 -6.11 -0.48 17.34
C VAL A 168 -6.03 -0.83 15.86
N CYS A 169 -6.87 -0.23 15.01
CA CYS A 169 -6.88 -0.49 13.57
C CYS A 169 -7.36 0.76 12.80
N TYR A 170 -6.81 1.00 11.61
CA TYR A 170 -7.27 2.03 10.68
C TYR A 170 -6.82 1.80 9.23
N CYS A 171 -7.63 2.31 8.30
CA CYS A 171 -7.23 2.50 6.91
C CYS A 171 -6.27 3.69 6.79
N ALA A 172 -5.03 3.44 6.37
CA ALA A 172 -4.01 4.47 6.20
C ALA A 172 -4.05 5.12 4.81
N ASN A 173 -4.18 4.30 3.75
CA ASN A 173 -4.27 4.73 2.36
C ASN A 173 -5.45 4.00 1.69
N PRO A 174 -6.49 4.69 1.18
CA PRO A 174 -6.63 6.14 0.98
C PRO A 174 -7.30 6.86 2.19
N GLY A 175 -6.94 6.50 3.42
CA GLY A 175 -7.58 6.99 4.65
C GLY A 175 -6.77 8.07 5.37
N MET A 176 -6.16 7.70 6.50
CA MET A 176 -5.52 8.65 7.42
C MET A 176 -4.44 9.54 6.77
N LEU A 177 -3.75 9.11 5.70
CA LEU A 177 -2.73 9.91 5.01
C LEU A 177 -3.29 11.19 4.37
N THR A 178 -4.55 11.18 3.95
CA THR A 178 -5.25 12.33 3.36
C THR A 178 -6.25 12.96 4.33
N GLY A 179 -6.43 12.32 5.49
CA GLY A 179 -7.43 12.65 6.48
C GLY A 179 -8.77 11.98 6.18
N VAL A 180 -9.64 11.96 7.20
CA VAL A 180 -10.96 11.32 7.11
C VAL A 180 -12.08 12.26 6.61
N ARG A 181 -11.76 13.53 6.32
CA ARG A 181 -12.72 14.53 5.84
C ARG A 181 -12.28 15.09 4.50
N ARG A 182 -13.10 14.84 3.47
CA ARG A 182 -13.04 15.38 2.10
C ARG A 182 -11.76 14.98 1.33
N ASN A 183 -11.93 14.71 0.04
CA ASN A 183 -10.87 14.42 -0.93
C ASN A 183 -9.90 13.28 -0.52
N PRO A 184 -10.42 12.11 -0.09
CA PRO A 184 -9.59 10.93 0.09
C PRO A 184 -8.95 10.59 -1.25
N GLN A 185 -7.69 10.17 -1.22
CA GLN A 185 -6.94 9.79 -2.42
C GLN A 185 -5.85 8.81 -2.05
N TYR A 186 -5.42 8.01 -3.01
CA TYR A 186 -4.23 7.21 -2.83
C TYR A 186 -3.00 8.12 -2.87
N VAL A 187 -2.14 7.97 -1.88
CA VAL A 187 -0.87 8.67 -1.83
C VAL A 187 0.26 7.69 -2.11
N THR A 188 1.19 8.07 -2.99
CA THR A 188 2.43 7.31 -3.18
C THR A 188 3.33 7.47 -1.96
N LEU A 189 3.75 6.33 -1.42
CA LEU A 189 4.68 6.20 -0.31
C LEU A 189 6.04 5.78 -0.86
N ARG A 190 7.13 6.17 -0.19
CA ARG A 190 8.48 5.89 -0.66
C ARG A 190 9.38 5.43 0.48
N SER A 191 10.09 4.32 0.28
CA SER A 191 11.14 3.87 1.18
C SER A 191 12.38 4.78 1.10
N LYS A 192 13.31 4.69 2.06
CA LYS A 192 14.57 5.48 2.01
C LYS A 192 15.42 5.17 0.77
N GLY A 193 15.40 3.92 0.29
CA GLY A 193 16.06 3.51 -0.95
C GLY A 193 15.30 3.86 -2.24
N GLY A 194 14.15 4.53 -2.13
CA GLY A 194 13.42 5.07 -3.26
C GLY A 194 12.34 4.16 -3.85
N LYS A 195 12.09 2.97 -3.28
CA LYS A 195 11.02 2.07 -3.73
C LYS A 195 9.65 2.66 -3.41
N GLU A 196 8.71 2.54 -4.34
CA GLU A 196 7.39 3.16 -4.25
C GLU A 196 6.29 2.13 -3.96
N PHE A 197 5.23 2.60 -3.30
CA PHE A 197 3.96 1.88 -3.17
C PHE A 197 2.80 2.87 -3.17
N SER A 198 1.81 2.65 -4.05
CA SER A 198 0.64 3.54 -4.20
C SER A 198 -0.69 2.80 -3.94
N GLY A 199 -0.63 1.55 -3.50
CA GLY A 199 -1.79 0.73 -3.21
C GLY A 199 -2.45 1.04 -1.87
N GLY A 200 -3.47 0.24 -1.53
CA GLY A 200 -4.18 0.39 -0.25
C GLY A 200 -3.32 -0.03 0.92
N VAL A 201 -3.34 0.75 2.00
CA VAL A 201 -2.61 0.45 3.23
C VAL A 201 -3.57 0.52 4.39
N PHE A 202 -3.56 -0.51 5.23
CA PHE A 202 -4.24 -0.49 6.52
C PHE A 202 -3.30 -0.99 7.60
N VAL A 203 -3.52 -0.51 8.82
CA VAL A 203 -2.70 -0.82 9.98
C VAL A 203 -3.61 -1.40 11.03
N GLY A 204 -3.23 -2.52 11.63
CA GLY A 204 -3.94 -3.04 12.80
C GLY A 204 -2.97 -3.73 13.75
N THR A 205 -2.97 -3.32 15.01
CA THR A 205 -2.08 -3.86 16.05
C THR A 205 -2.32 -5.35 16.26
N GLU A 206 -1.36 -6.06 16.85
CA GLU A 206 -1.43 -7.51 17.05
C GLU A 206 -2.74 -7.96 17.74
N ASN A 207 -3.31 -7.13 18.62
CA ASN A 207 -4.54 -7.42 19.35
C ASN A 207 -5.83 -6.99 18.61
N SER A 208 -5.74 -6.49 17.37
CA SER A 208 -6.90 -6.21 16.51
C SER A 208 -7.81 -7.43 16.34
N HIS A 209 -9.11 -7.23 16.45
CA HIS A 209 -10.09 -8.27 16.14
C HIS A 209 -10.28 -8.42 14.62
N ILE A 210 -10.73 -9.59 14.17
CA ILE A 210 -10.91 -9.85 12.73
C ILE A 210 -11.87 -8.85 12.06
N GLY A 211 -12.92 -8.43 12.77
CA GLY A 211 -13.86 -7.42 12.27
C GLY A 211 -13.22 -6.06 12.02
N MET A 212 -12.18 -5.70 12.79
CA MET A 212 -11.43 -4.45 12.57
C MET A 212 -10.53 -4.57 11.33
N PHE A 213 -9.82 -5.70 11.17
CA PHE A 213 -9.05 -5.95 9.96
C PHE A 213 -9.94 -5.90 8.71
N ALA A 214 -11.09 -6.57 8.74
CA ALA A 214 -12.04 -6.55 7.63
C ALA A 214 -12.55 -5.13 7.33
N HIS A 215 -12.98 -4.39 8.35
CA HIS A 215 -13.48 -3.02 8.21
C HIS A 215 -12.47 -2.10 7.50
N ASP A 216 -11.22 -2.05 8.00
CA ASP A 216 -10.22 -1.13 7.44
C ASP A 216 -9.61 -1.62 6.13
N PHE A 217 -9.53 -2.94 5.94
CA PHE A 217 -9.21 -3.52 4.65
C PHE A 217 -10.24 -3.12 3.58
N PHE A 218 -11.53 -3.11 3.92
CA PHE A 218 -12.60 -2.75 2.98
C PHE A 218 -12.55 -1.29 2.54
N HIS A 219 -12.14 -0.36 3.39
CA HIS A 219 -11.84 1.00 2.93
C HIS A 219 -10.66 1.06 1.96
N ALA A 220 -9.63 0.23 2.18
CA ALA A 220 -8.46 0.16 1.32
C ALA A 220 -8.73 -0.56 -0.02
N LEU A 221 -9.67 -1.51 -0.02
CA LEU A 221 -10.10 -2.32 -1.16
C LEU A 221 -11.15 -1.61 -2.02
N GLY A 222 -12.09 -0.90 -1.40
CA GLY A 222 -13.13 -0.15 -2.11
C GLY A 222 -12.54 0.97 -2.96
N GLY A 223 -11.49 1.63 -2.45
CA GLY A 223 -10.80 2.71 -3.13
C GLY A 223 -11.55 4.02 -3.08
N VAL A 224 -11.30 4.89 -4.07
CA VAL A 224 -11.83 6.25 -4.12
C VAL A 224 -12.62 6.46 -5.40
N TYR A 225 -13.79 7.09 -5.28
CA TYR A 225 -14.59 7.53 -6.40
C TYR A 225 -15.24 8.87 -6.07
N ARG A 226 -15.09 9.86 -6.97
CA ARG A 226 -15.66 11.22 -6.83
C ARG A 226 -15.44 11.82 -5.43
N ASP A 227 -14.18 11.86 -4.99
CA ASP A 227 -13.78 12.40 -3.68
C ASP A 227 -14.44 11.72 -2.47
N GLN A 228 -14.86 10.46 -2.62
CA GLN A 228 -15.40 9.63 -1.54
C GLN A 228 -14.69 8.28 -1.50
N ARG A 229 -14.50 7.74 -0.30
CA ARG A 229 -14.07 6.35 -0.13
C ARG A 229 -15.25 5.44 -0.41
N LEU A 230 -15.03 4.44 -1.25
CA LEU A 230 -15.99 3.36 -1.42
C LEU A 230 -15.76 2.29 -0.36
N VAL A 231 -16.81 1.53 -0.12
CA VAL A 231 -16.76 0.24 0.58
C VAL A 231 -17.28 -0.80 -0.42
N PRO A 232 -16.58 -1.93 -0.60
CA PRO A 232 -16.92 -2.96 -1.58
C PRO A 232 -18.25 -3.67 -1.31
#